data_AF-A0A7I4B370-F1
#
_entry.id   AF-A0A7I4B370-F1
#
_cell.length_a   1.000
_cell.length_b   1.000
_cell.length_c   1.000
_cell.angle_alpha   90.00
_cell.angle_beta   90.00
_cell.angle_gamma   90.00
#
_symmetry.space_group_name_H-M   'P 1'
#
loop_
_entity.id
_entity.type
_entity.pdbx_description
1 polymer ?
#
loop_
_entity_poly.entity_id
_entity_poly.type
_entity_poly.pdbx_seq_one_letter_code
_entity_poly.pdbx_strand_id
1 'polypeptide(L)'
;MVRADGSVEKACRHFFQFGIRGIKDVWPFPSQRACKLVGAFVLFEAILQALLPGERVMGPSTPVGNRPLYTRNGIPCFLITLGVYYLLWRERLFNPAMVYDIIGEIYSVLICATYITTTLLYVKGHMAPCSSDWGSSGNVLGDFFWGMELCPRLSSVFDIKVFMNYRLGIMGWAILVISFAIKQYEVQGRVSDSLMVSSLLMLMYIAKFFWMEAAFGCSMDIAHDRAGWFMTYTCVTWIPVVNSSVNLYLVTHPIQLGRRIQARHQTERGERKSLLLTAGWLCLTSM
;
A
#
# COMPACT_ATOMS: atom_id res chain seq x y z
N MET A 1 -4.27 -14.71 -5.71
CA MET A 1 -4.44 -13.83 -6.89
C MET A 1 -3.28 -13.86 -7.90
N VAL A 2 -2.29 -14.77 -7.75
CA VAL A 2 -1.15 -14.96 -8.70
C VAL A 2 -1.42 -16.09 -9.73
N ARG A 3 -2.63 -16.66 -9.74
CA ARG A 3 -2.90 -17.95 -10.40
C ARG A 3 -3.31 -17.89 -11.87
N ALA A 4 -3.53 -16.70 -12.44
CA ALA A 4 -4.04 -16.53 -13.81
C ALA A 4 -3.16 -15.64 -14.71
N ASP A 5 -1.88 -15.45 -14.35
CA ASP A 5 -0.92 -14.61 -15.09
C ASP A 5 -1.44 -13.19 -15.41
N GLY A 6 -2.31 -12.62 -14.58
CA GLY A 6 -2.94 -11.32 -14.83
C GLY A 6 -3.91 -11.26 -16.01
N SER A 7 -4.24 -12.40 -16.66
CA SER A 7 -5.15 -12.44 -17.81
C SER A 7 -6.61 -12.46 -17.38
N VAL A 8 -7.35 -11.41 -17.77
CA VAL A 8 -8.81 -11.33 -17.60
C VAL A 8 -9.51 -12.45 -18.35
N GLU A 9 -9.01 -12.81 -19.54
CA GLU A 9 -9.59 -13.86 -20.36
C GLU A 9 -9.48 -15.25 -19.71
N LYS A 10 -8.33 -15.57 -19.11
CA LYS A 10 -8.16 -16.83 -18.36
C LYS A 10 -9.08 -16.87 -17.14
N ALA A 11 -9.24 -15.74 -16.43
CA ALA A 11 -10.15 -15.64 -15.29
C ALA A 11 -11.62 -15.84 -15.71
N CYS A 12 -12.05 -15.18 -16.79
CA CYS A 12 -13.39 -15.36 -17.34
C CYS A 12 -13.63 -16.80 -17.80
N ARG A 13 -12.68 -17.40 -18.52
CA ARG A 13 -12.79 -18.82 -18.94
C ARG A 13 -12.91 -19.75 -17.75
N HIS A 14 -12.10 -19.54 -16.70
CA HIS A 14 -12.20 -20.31 -15.47
C HIS A 14 -13.57 -20.15 -14.79
N PHE A 15 -14.11 -18.93 -14.74
CA PHE A 15 -15.45 -18.68 -14.21
C PHE A 15 -16.54 -19.38 -15.04
N PHE A 16 -16.49 -19.32 -16.37
CA PHE A 16 -17.47 -20.00 -17.22
C PHE A 16 -17.36 -21.53 -17.17
N GLN A 17 -16.18 -22.08 -16.88
CA GLN A 17 -15.96 -23.53 -16.77
C GLN A 17 -16.42 -24.10 -15.42
N PHE A 18 -16.10 -23.43 -14.31
CA PHE A 18 -16.31 -23.95 -12.95
C PHE A 18 -17.43 -23.24 -12.18
N GLY A 19 -18.01 -22.20 -12.75
CA GLY A 19 -19.06 -21.38 -12.15
C GLY A 19 -18.65 -20.79 -10.80
N ILE A 20 -19.64 -20.69 -9.90
CA ILE A 20 -19.46 -20.13 -8.54
C ILE A 20 -18.51 -21.00 -7.69
N ARG A 21 -18.38 -22.30 -7.97
CA ARG A 21 -17.47 -23.20 -7.23
C ARG A 21 -16.00 -22.84 -7.50
N GLY A 22 -15.63 -22.57 -8.75
CA GLY A 22 -14.27 -22.12 -9.10
C GLY A 22 -13.88 -20.79 -8.45
N ILE A 23 -14.85 -19.88 -8.22
CA ILE A 23 -14.58 -18.66 -7.46
C ILE A 23 -14.17 -18.99 -6.02
N LYS A 24 -14.87 -19.92 -5.35
CA LYS A 24 -14.56 -20.28 -3.95
C LYS A 24 -13.15 -20.83 -3.79
N ASP A 25 -12.65 -21.57 -4.78
CA ASP A 25 -11.30 -22.17 -4.75
C ASP A 25 -10.17 -21.13 -4.96
N VAL A 26 -10.50 -20.00 -5.58
CA VAL A 26 -9.57 -18.89 -5.84
C VAL A 26 -9.72 -17.77 -4.80
N TRP A 27 -10.85 -17.71 -4.11
CA TRP A 27 -11.17 -16.67 -3.14
C TRP A 27 -10.22 -16.73 -1.94
N PRO A 28 -9.45 -15.66 -1.67
CA PRO A 28 -8.59 -15.64 -0.50
C PRO A 28 -9.41 -15.46 0.77
N PHE A 29 -9.12 -16.26 1.79
CA PHE A 29 -9.70 -16.09 3.12
C PHE A 29 -8.70 -15.43 4.08
N PRO A 30 -9.17 -14.64 5.05
CA PRO A 30 -8.29 -14.03 6.04
C PRO A 30 -7.61 -15.15 6.86
N SER A 31 -6.29 -15.07 6.98
CA SER A 31 -5.51 -16.01 7.77
C SER A 31 -4.96 -15.37 9.04
N GLN A 32 -4.67 -16.19 10.05
CA GLN A 32 -4.05 -15.70 11.29
C GLN A 32 -2.68 -15.05 11.05
N ARG A 33 -1.92 -15.53 10.05
CA ARG A 33 -0.60 -14.97 9.70
C ARG A 33 -0.76 -13.57 9.10
N ALA A 34 -1.68 -13.41 8.15
CA ALA A 34 -2.00 -12.11 7.57
C ALA A 34 -2.53 -11.12 8.63
N CYS A 35 -3.41 -11.56 9.53
CA CYS A 35 -3.91 -10.73 10.63
C CYS A 35 -2.77 -10.24 11.55
N LYS A 36 -1.83 -11.11 11.91
CA LYS A 36 -0.68 -10.73 12.74
C LYS A 36 0.22 -9.71 12.05
N LEU A 37 0.48 -9.87 10.76
CA LEU A 37 1.33 -8.96 10.00
C LEU A 37 0.68 -7.59 9.82
N VAL A 38 -0.58 -7.56 9.36
CA VAL A 38 -1.33 -6.30 9.22
C VAL A 38 -1.50 -5.62 10.58
N GLY A 39 -1.85 -6.38 11.63
CA GLY A 39 -2.00 -5.84 12.98
C GLY A 39 -0.70 -5.28 13.55
N ALA A 40 0.44 -5.96 13.35
CA ALA A 40 1.74 -5.47 13.76
C ALA A 40 2.13 -4.18 13.02
N PHE A 41 1.88 -4.12 11.72
CA PHE A 41 2.12 -2.92 10.92
C PHE A 41 1.24 -1.74 11.37
N VAL A 42 -0.07 -1.96 11.53
CA VAL A 42 -1.01 -0.93 12.01
C VAL A 42 -0.60 -0.41 13.39
N LEU A 43 -0.23 -1.31 14.30
CA LEU A 43 0.21 -0.93 15.65
C LEU A 43 1.52 -0.13 15.60
N PHE A 44 2.49 -0.57 14.80
CA PHE A 44 3.76 0.11 14.62
C PHE A 44 3.56 1.54 14.10
N GLU A 45 2.78 1.72 13.03
CA GLU A 45 2.46 3.04 12.48
C GLU A 45 1.67 3.90 13.47
N ALA A 46 0.76 3.31 14.27
CA ALA A 46 0.02 4.04 15.28
C ALA A 46 0.95 4.56 16.40
N ILE A 47 1.91 3.74 16.83
CA ILE A 47 2.94 4.11 17.80
C ILE A 47 3.82 5.23 17.24
N LEU A 48 4.28 5.10 15.99
CA LEU A 48 5.08 6.14 15.35
C LEU A 48 4.31 7.47 15.27
N GLN A 49 3.05 7.44 14.82
CA GLN A 49 2.21 8.63 14.74
C GLN A 49 2.01 9.30 16.10
N ALA A 50 1.85 8.52 17.16
CA ALA A 50 1.60 9.03 18.51
C ALA A 50 2.86 9.53 19.23
N LEU A 51 3.99 8.85 19.06
CA LEU A 51 5.22 9.12 19.81
C LEU A 51 6.19 10.06 19.09
N LEU A 52 6.19 10.11 17.75
CA LEU A 52 7.14 10.96 17.06
C LEU A 52 6.80 12.44 17.21
N PRO A 53 7.77 13.27 17.66
CA PRO A 53 7.59 14.71 17.68
C PRO A 53 7.50 15.23 16.24
N GLY A 54 6.59 16.19 16.03
CA GLY A 54 6.39 16.85 14.76
C GLY A 54 5.85 18.25 14.97
N GLU A 55 6.01 19.09 13.95
CA GLU A 55 5.48 20.45 13.97
C GLU A 55 3.95 20.40 13.98
N ARG A 56 3.31 21.17 14.87
CA ARG A 56 1.86 21.24 14.93
C ARG A 56 1.36 22.28 13.94
N VAL A 57 0.65 21.82 12.92
CA VAL A 57 0.13 22.65 11.83
C VAL A 57 -1.39 22.66 11.89
N MET A 58 -1.99 23.84 11.71
CA MET A 58 -3.43 24.00 11.63
C MET A 58 -3.91 23.54 10.25
N GLY A 59 -4.90 22.65 10.24
CA GLY A 59 -5.61 22.25 9.05
C GLY A 59 -6.52 23.35 8.50
N PRO A 60 -7.13 23.10 7.32
CA PRO A 60 -8.09 24.02 6.73
C PRO A 60 -9.29 24.23 7.65
N SER A 61 -9.92 25.40 7.56
CA SER A 61 -11.20 25.65 8.24
C SER A 61 -12.26 24.69 7.68
N THR A 62 -12.92 23.96 8.57
CA THR A 62 -14.08 23.14 8.22
C THR A 62 -15.28 24.03 7.85
N PRO A 63 -16.33 23.50 7.20
CA PRO A 63 -17.53 24.27 6.88
C PRO A 63 -18.21 24.91 8.10
N VAL A 64 -18.07 24.33 9.29
CA VAL A 64 -18.61 24.86 10.56
C VAL A 64 -17.60 25.79 11.26
N GLY A 65 -16.41 25.99 10.68
CA GLY A 65 -15.39 26.92 11.17
C GLY A 65 -14.39 26.33 12.15
N ASN A 66 -14.42 25.02 12.42
CA ASN A 66 -13.41 24.36 13.24
C ASN A 66 -12.07 24.29 12.48
N ARG A 67 -10.96 24.35 13.21
CA ARG A 67 -9.62 24.18 12.64
C ARG A 67 -8.90 23.02 13.32
N PRO A 68 -8.84 21.84 12.67
CA PRO A 68 -8.19 20.68 13.24
C PRO A 68 -6.68 20.91 13.35
N LEU A 69 -6.09 20.67 14.52
CA LEU A 69 -4.63 20.67 14.70
C LEU A 69 -4.06 19.30 14.29
N TYR A 70 -3.01 19.29 13.47
CA TYR A 70 -2.33 18.09 12.99
C TYR A 70 -0.84 18.13 13.35
N THR A 71 -0.25 16.97 13.63
CA THR A 71 1.19 16.82 13.85
C THR A 71 1.86 16.39 12.56
N ARG A 72 2.76 17.22 12.04
CA ARG A 72 3.55 16.96 10.84
C ARG A 72 4.78 16.14 11.18
N ASN A 73 4.65 14.82 11.07
CA ASN A 73 5.73 13.85 11.29
C ASN A 73 5.84 12.81 10.15
N GLY A 74 5.34 13.10 8.95
CA GLY A 74 5.31 12.15 7.84
C GLY A 74 6.67 11.68 7.36
N ILE A 75 7.62 12.57 7.09
CA ILE A 75 8.99 12.21 6.68
C ILE A 75 9.70 11.34 7.71
N PRO A 76 9.79 11.72 9.01
CA PRO A 76 10.50 10.89 9.97
C PRO A 76 9.81 9.54 10.19
N CYS A 77 8.47 9.47 10.19
CA CYS A 77 7.76 8.18 10.18
C CYS A 77 8.13 7.34 8.95
N PHE A 78 8.13 7.92 7.75
CA PHE A 78 8.49 7.23 6.51
C PHE A 78 9.91 6.65 6.54
N LEU A 79 10.89 7.45 6.95
CA LEU A 79 12.28 7.01 7.02
C LEU A 79 12.49 5.93 8.09
N ILE A 80 11.84 6.05 9.26
CA ILE A 80 11.92 5.05 10.32
C ILE A 80 11.26 3.75 9.87
N THR A 81 10.07 3.80 9.26
CA THR A 81 9.38 2.61 8.78
C THR A 81 10.22 1.87 7.74
N LEU A 82 10.76 2.58 6.74
CA LEU A 82 11.63 1.96 5.73
C LEU A 82 12.93 1.44 6.33
N GLY A 83 13.55 2.18 7.25
CA GLY A 83 14.77 1.78 7.93
C GLY A 83 14.58 0.52 8.77
N VAL A 84 13.51 0.47 9.58
CA VAL A 84 13.16 -0.72 10.38
C VAL A 84 12.83 -1.89 9.47
N TYR A 85 12.07 -1.68 8.40
CA TYR A 85 11.74 -2.74 7.45
C TYR A 85 12.99 -3.34 6.78
N TYR A 86 13.93 -2.49 6.38
CA TYR A 86 15.23 -2.91 5.84
C TYR A 86 16.08 -3.66 6.87
N LEU A 87 16.15 -3.17 8.11
CA LEU A 87 16.91 -3.83 9.19
C LEU A 87 16.32 -5.22 9.51
N LEU A 88 14.99 -5.34 9.60
CA LEU A 88 14.32 -6.62 9.82
C LEU A 88 14.64 -7.65 8.73
N TRP A 89 14.74 -7.20 7.48
CA TRP A 89 15.16 -8.04 6.36
C TRP A 89 16.65 -8.40 6.44
N ARG A 90 17.53 -7.41 6.68
CA ARG A 90 18.99 -7.60 6.75
C ARG A 90 19.40 -8.57 7.86
N GLU A 91 18.80 -8.44 9.04
CA GLU A 91 19.04 -9.30 10.20
C GLU A 91 18.33 -10.66 10.09
N ARG A 92 17.64 -10.93 8.97
CA ARG A 92 16.87 -12.15 8.71
C ARG A 92 15.79 -12.46 9.76
N LEU A 93 15.36 -11.45 10.50
CA LEU A 93 14.29 -11.56 11.51
C LEU A 93 12.91 -11.68 10.84
N PHE A 94 12.77 -11.07 9.67
CA PHE A 94 11.55 -11.12 8.88
C PHE A 94 11.91 -11.26 7.40
N ASN A 95 11.18 -12.11 6.67
CA ASN A 95 11.31 -12.19 5.22
C ASN A 95 10.16 -11.43 4.52
N PRO A 96 10.42 -10.25 3.92
CA PRO A 96 9.43 -9.49 3.14
C PRO A 96 8.80 -10.26 1.98
N ALA A 97 9.51 -11.25 1.42
CA ALA A 97 8.98 -12.09 0.34
C ALA A 97 7.70 -12.84 0.75
N MET A 98 7.54 -13.12 2.05
CA MET A 98 6.32 -13.74 2.59
C MET A 98 5.08 -12.88 2.26
N VAL A 99 5.21 -11.55 2.29
CA VAL A 99 4.10 -10.62 2.00
C VAL A 99 3.53 -10.85 0.59
N TYR A 100 4.39 -11.17 -0.38
CA TYR A 100 3.95 -11.53 -1.72
C TYR A 100 3.17 -12.86 -1.75
N ASP A 101 3.64 -13.86 -1.00
CA ASP A 101 3.06 -15.20 -1.01
C ASP A 101 1.64 -15.24 -0.43
N ILE A 102 1.41 -14.46 0.65
CA ILE A 102 0.11 -14.37 1.32
C ILE A 102 -0.68 -13.10 0.94
N ILE A 103 -0.33 -12.45 -0.17
CA ILE A 103 -0.92 -11.14 -0.53
C ILE A 103 -2.45 -11.18 -0.64
N GLY A 104 -3.02 -12.29 -1.11
CA GLY A 104 -4.47 -12.46 -1.17
C GLY A 104 -5.11 -12.48 0.21
N GLU A 105 -4.49 -13.16 1.17
CA GLU A 105 -4.98 -13.23 2.56
C GLU A 105 -4.90 -11.85 3.22
N ILE A 106 -3.83 -11.10 2.94
CA ILE A 106 -3.66 -9.70 3.39
C ILE A 106 -4.81 -8.84 2.86
N TYR A 107 -5.18 -8.97 1.59
CA TYR A 107 -6.30 -8.20 1.01
C TYR A 107 -7.62 -8.50 1.70
N SER A 108 -7.90 -9.78 1.98
CA SER A 108 -9.11 -10.16 2.73
C SER A 108 -9.10 -9.57 4.14
N VAL A 109 -7.95 -9.54 4.82
CA VAL A 109 -7.80 -8.90 6.13
C VAL A 109 -8.02 -7.39 6.05
N LEU A 110 -7.49 -6.69 5.05
CA LEU A 110 -7.68 -5.25 4.86
C LEU A 110 -9.16 -4.88 4.61
N ILE A 111 -9.87 -5.70 3.82
CA ILE A 111 -11.31 -5.53 3.60
C ILE A 111 -12.08 -5.73 4.91
N CYS A 112 -11.80 -6.80 5.66
CA CYS A 112 -12.41 -7.01 6.97
C CYS A 112 -12.11 -5.84 7.94
N ALA A 113 -10.86 -5.39 7.98
CA ALA A 113 -10.44 -4.26 8.81
C ALA A 113 -11.14 -2.96 8.42
N THR A 114 -11.39 -2.74 7.14
CA THR A 114 -12.16 -1.58 6.63
C THR A 114 -13.59 -1.58 7.20
N TYR A 115 -14.30 -2.71 7.13
CA TYR A 115 -15.66 -2.82 7.68
C TYR A 115 -15.69 -2.65 9.20
N ILE A 116 -14.73 -3.24 9.91
CA ILE A 116 -14.61 -3.11 11.37
C ILE A 116 -14.37 -1.63 11.72
N THR A 117 -13.39 -0.98 11.09
CA THR A 117 -13.01 0.40 11.37
C THR A 117 -14.17 1.35 11.06
N THR A 118 -14.87 1.15 9.94
CA THR A 118 -16.04 1.97 9.60
C THR A 118 -17.17 1.80 10.61
N THR A 119 -17.43 0.57 11.06
CA THR A 119 -18.44 0.31 12.10
C THR A 119 -18.07 1.05 13.40
N LEU A 120 -16.80 1.04 13.79
CA LEU A 120 -16.33 1.77 14.96
C LEU A 120 -16.49 3.29 14.79
N LEU A 121 -16.20 3.84 13.61
CA LEU A 121 -16.42 5.25 13.30
C LEU A 121 -17.90 5.64 13.31
N TYR A 122 -18.77 4.77 12.79
CA TYR A 122 -20.21 4.96 12.80
C TYR A 122 -20.75 5.00 14.23
N VAL A 123 -20.39 4.01 15.07
CA VAL A 123 -20.78 3.97 16.48
C VAL A 123 -20.24 5.17 17.25
N LYS A 124 -18.97 5.53 17.02
CA LYS A 124 -18.35 6.71 17.63
C LYS A 124 -19.09 8.00 17.28
N GLY A 125 -19.47 8.17 16.01
CA GLY A 125 -20.21 9.36 15.56
C GLY A 125 -21.58 9.53 16.25
N HIS A 126 -22.21 8.44 16.68
CA HIS A 126 -23.46 8.48 17.46
C HIS A 126 -23.23 8.69 18.96
N MET A 127 -22.19 8.07 19.53
CA MET A 127 -22.00 8.06 20.99
C MET A 127 -21.14 9.21 21.51
N ALA A 128 -20.12 9.62 20.77
CA ALA A 128 -19.10 10.57 21.23
C ALA A 128 -18.46 11.35 20.06
N PRO A 129 -19.23 12.20 19.37
CA PRO A 129 -18.71 13.06 18.31
C PRO A 129 -17.67 14.05 18.87
N CYS A 130 -16.55 14.21 18.16
CA CYS A 130 -15.41 15.02 18.67
C CYS A 130 -15.52 16.52 18.38
N SER A 131 -16.29 16.91 17.37
CA SER A 131 -16.42 18.30 16.93
C SER A 131 -17.86 18.58 16.53
N SER A 132 -18.21 19.85 16.33
CA SER A 132 -19.52 20.23 15.77
C SER A 132 -19.69 19.85 14.29
N ASP A 133 -18.63 19.39 13.61
CA ASP A 133 -18.69 18.87 12.23
C ASP A 133 -19.16 17.41 12.16
N TRP A 134 -20.22 17.08 12.90
CA TRP A 134 -20.89 15.79 12.84
C TRP A 134 -22.31 15.96 12.33
N GLY A 135 -22.85 14.93 11.69
CA GLY A 135 -24.26 14.94 11.31
C GLY A 135 -24.70 13.64 10.66
N SER A 136 -25.99 13.34 10.81
CA SER A 136 -26.65 12.18 10.20
C SER A 136 -27.60 12.63 9.10
N SER A 137 -27.67 11.84 8.02
CA SER A 137 -28.65 11.99 6.94
C SER A 137 -30.00 11.34 7.27
N GLY A 138 -30.11 10.66 8.42
CA GLY A 138 -31.28 9.86 8.81
C GLY A 138 -31.35 8.48 8.15
N ASN A 139 -30.47 8.18 7.20
CA ASN A 139 -30.35 6.87 6.56
C ASN A 139 -29.08 6.15 7.03
N VAL A 140 -29.25 5.01 7.72
CA VAL A 140 -28.14 4.20 8.26
C VAL A 140 -27.12 3.83 7.19
N LEU A 141 -27.56 3.44 5.99
CA LEU A 141 -26.64 3.03 4.93
C LEU A 141 -25.87 4.22 4.34
N GLY A 142 -26.54 5.37 4.21
CA GLY A 142 -25.91 6.61 3.74
C GLY A 142 -24.85 7.10 4.72
N ASP A 143 -25.17 7.10 6.01
CA ASP A 143 -24.27 7.53 7.08
C ASP A 143 -23.09 6.58 7.28
N PHE A 144 -23.29 5.27 7.09
CA PHE A 144 -22.19 4.31 7.10
C PHE A 144 -21.26 4.50 5.91
N PHE A 145 -21.82 4.74 4.71
CA PHE A 145 -21.04 4.88 3.49
C PHE A 145 -20.24 6.19 3.45
N TRP A 146 -20.89 7.32 3.71
CA TRP A 146 -20.28 8.65 3.66
C TRP A 146 -19.60 9.06 4.96
N GLY A 147 -20.05 8.54 6.10
CA GLY A 147 -19.50 8.87 7.42
C GLY A 147 -20.29 9.94 8.15
N MET A 148 -20.23 9.87 9.48
CA MET A 148 -20.95 10.76 10.40
C MET A 148 -20.12 11.98 10.80
N GLU A 149 -18.83 11.79 11.04
CA GLU A 149 -17.90 12.82 11.51
C GLU A 149 -16.94 13.25 10.41
N LEU A 150 -16.69 14.56 10.32
CA LEU A 150 -15.66 15.10 9.43
C LEU A 150 -14.26 14.80 9.94
N CYS A 151 -13.95 14.98 11.22
CA CYS A 151 -12.60 14.73 11.76
C CYS A 151 -12.68 13.86 13.02
N PRO A 152 -12.92 12.54 12.89
CA PRO A 152 -12.97 11.67 14.05
C PRO A 152 -11.57 11.58 14.69
N ARG A 153 -11.50 11.95 15.96
CA ARG A 153 -10.26 11.93 16.75
C ARG A 153 -10.35 10.88 17.85
N LEU A 154 -9.27 10.15 18.06
CA LEU A 154 -9.14 9.25 19.21
C LEU A 154 -8.54 10.00 20.41
N SER A 155 -7.64 10.93 20.16
CA SER A 155 -7.04 11.83 21.15
C SER A 155 -6.84 13.23 20.54
N SER A 156 -6.40 14.20 21.34
CA SER A 156 -6.10 15.55 20.84
C SER A 156 -5.01 15.57 19.76
N VAL A 157 -4.18 14.53 19.69
CA VAL A 157 -3.04 14.39 18.76
C VAL A 157 -3.31 13.36 17.66
N PHE A 158 -4.23 12.41 17.88
CA PHE A 158 -4.46 11.29 16.97
C PHE A 158 -5.75 11.48 16.14
N ASP A 159 -5.56 11.93 14.90
CA ASP A 159 -6.61 12.02 13.89
C ASP A 159 -6.68 10.73 13.07
N ILE A 160 -7.86 10.10 13.03
CA ILE A 160 -8.02 8.77 12.44
C ILE A 160 -7.94 8.86 10.90
N LYS A 161 -8.39 9.96 10.28
CA LYS A 161 -8.33 10.10 8.82
C LYS A 161 -6.90 10.22 8.33
N VAL A 162 -6.12 11.09 8.96
CA VAL A 162 -4.71 11.26 8.63
C VAL A 162 -3.96 9.94 8.83
N PHE A 163 -4.27 9.22 9.90
CA PHE A 163 -3.70 7.91 10.16
C PHE A 163 -4.04 6.89 9.06
N MET A 164 -5.32 6.71 8.72
CA MET A 164 -5.75 5.73 7.72
C MET A 164 -5.21 6.07 6.32
N ASN A 165 -5.25 7.34 5.93
CA ASN A 165 -4.82 7.77 4.61
C ASN A 165 -3.30 7.70 4.47
N TYR A 166 -2.58 8.37 5.37
CA TYR A 166 -1.14 8.60 5.16
C TYR A 166 -0.32 7.45 5.72
N ARG A 167 -0.61 7.02 6.96
CA ARG A 167 0.20 6.03 7.67
C ARG A 167 -0.18 4.59 7.31
N LEU A 168 -1.46 4.29 7.10
CA LEU A 168 -1.84 2.93 6.68
C LEU A 168 -1.80 2.78 5.15
N GLY A 169 -2.46 3.68 4.42
CA GLY A 169 -2.58 3.57 2.96
C GLY A 169 -1.26 3.80 2.22
N ILE A 170 -0.74 5.02 2.30
CA ILE A 170 0.44 5.44 1.52
C ILE A 170 1.73 4.73 2.02
N MET A 171 1.90 4.57 3.32
CA MET A 171 3.05 3.80 3.85
C MET A 171 2.95 2.30 3.52
N GLY A 172 1.75 1.72 3.65
CA GLY A 172 1.50 0.32 3.29
C GLY A 172 1.83 0.06 1.82
N TRP A 173 1.51 1.00 0.93
CA TRP A 173 1.92 0.95 -0.47
C TRP A 173 3.44 0.89 -0.63
N ALA A 174 4.20 1.74 0.07
CA ALA A 174 5.66 1.73 0.01
C ALA A 174 6.27 0.38 0.42
N ILE A 175 5.76 -0.20 1.52
CA ILE A 175 6.23 -1.50 2.02
C ILE A 175 5.90 -2.62 1.03
N LEU A 176 4.71 -2.63 0.44
CA LEU A 176 4.33 -3.63 -0.57
C LEU A 176 5.27 -3.58 -1.79
N VAL A 177 5.57 -2.38 -2.30
CA VAL A 177 6.49 -2.19 -3.42
C VAL A 177 7.87 -2.77 -3.13
N ILE A 178 8.43 -2.50 -1.95
CA ILE A 178 9.74 -3.04 -1.54
C ILE A 178 9.68 -4.56 -1.38
N SER A 179 8.62 -5.08 -0.78
CA SER A 179 8.43 -6.52 -0.57
C SER A 179 8.39 -7.29 -1.88
N PHE A 180 7.75 -6.73 -2.91
CA PHE A 180 7.69 -7.34 -4.24
C PHE A 180 9.05 -7.32 -4.94
N ALA A 181 9.82 -6.24 -4.81
CA ALA A 181 11.18 -6.18 -5.32
C ALA A 181 12.08 -7.25 -4.67
N ILE A 182 11.99 -7.41 -3.34
CA ILE A 182 12.72 -8.46 -2.60
C ILE A 182 12.29 -9.85 -3.04
N LYS A 183 10.98 -10.09 -3.23
CA LYS A 183 10.49 -11.39 -3.73
C LYS A 183 11.09 -11.75 -5.09
N GLN A 184 11.13 -10.80 -6.02
CA GLN A 184 11.73 -11.07 -7.33
C GLN A 184 13.23 -11.39 -7.21
N TYR A 185 13.95 -10.68 -6.35
CA TYR A 185 15.35 -10.97 -6.05
C TYR A 185 15.55 -12.38 -5.50
N GLU A 186 14.72 -12.84 -4.56
CA GLU A 186 14.82 -14.20 -4.00
C GLU A 186 14.54 -15.30 -5.03
N VAL A 187 13.54 -15.10 -5.89
CA VAL A 187 13.15 -16.12 -6.88
C VAL A 187 14.11 -16.19 -8.06
N GLN A 188 14.64 -15.05 -8.51
CA GLN A 188 15.40 -14.96 -9.77
C GLN A 188 16.90 -14.65 -9.56
N GLY A 189 17.33 -14.38 -8.33
CA GLY A 189 18.69 -13.91 -8.02
C GLY A 189 19.01 -12.49 -8.51
N ARG A 190 18.04 -11.82 -9.17
CA ARG A 190 18.17 -10.47 -9.71
C ARG A 190 16.82 -9.78 -9.78
N VAL A 191 16.82 -8.45 -9.66
CA VAL A 191 15.63 -7.62 -9.90
C VAL A 191 15.62 -7.20 -11.38
N SER A 192 14.48 -7.30 -12.05
CA SER A 192 14.33 -6.86 -13.44
C SER A 192 14.36 -5.34 -13.55
N ASP A 193 14.94 -4.81 -14.64
CA ASP A 193 14.98 -3.37 -14.91
C ASP A 193 13.59 -2.73 -14.80
N SER A 194 12.56 -3.41 -15.33
CA SER A 194 11.18 -2.95 -15.26
C SER A 194 10.67 -2.80 -13.84
N LEU A 195 10.90 -3.81 -12.98
CA LEU A 195 10.43 -3.77 -11.60
C LEU A 195 11.20 -2.71 -10.79
N MET A 196 12.50 -2.58 -11.05
CA MET A 196 13.34 -1.57 -10.39
C MET A 196 12.89 -0.16 -10.74
N VAL A 197 12.70 0.16 -12.03
CA VAL A 197 12.22 1.48 -12.47
C VAL A 197 10.83 1.78 -11.91
N SER A 198 9.91 0.82 -11.99
CA SER A 198 8.55 0.99 -11.46
C SER A 198 8.56 1.23 -9.95
N SER A 199 9.31 0.43 -9.20
CA SER A 199 9.44 0.57 -7.75
C SER A 199 10.06 1.91 -7.35
N LEU A 200 11.11 2.35 -8.05
CA LEU A 200 11.75 3.64 -7.78
C LEU A 200 10.80 4.81 -8.06
N LEU A 201 10.07 4.79 -9.17
CA LEU A 201 9.09 5.84 -9.48
C LEU A 201 7.98 5.91 -8.44
N MET A 202 7.45 4.76 -8.00
CA MET A 202 6.43 4.71 -6.94
C MET A 202 6.98 5.21 -5.60
N LEU A 203 8.19 4.80 -5.21
CA LEU A 203 8.81 5.27 -3.97
C LEU A 203 9.13 6.77 -4.00
N MET A 204 9.58 7.30 -5.15
CA MET A 204 9.78 8.75 -5.31
C MET A 204 8.47 9.53 -5.22
N TYR A 205 7.39 9.00 -5.80
CA TYR A 205 6.06 9.59 -5.66
C TYR A 205 5.62 9.64 -4.19
N ILE A 206 5.78 8.53 -3.47
CA ILE A 206 5.42 8.43 -2.04
C ILE A 206 6.31 9.35 -1.19
N ALA A 207 7.61 9.42 -1.47
CA ALA A 207 8.51 10.33 -0.76
C ALA A 207 8.11 11.80 -0.99
N LYS A 208 7.74 12.17 -2.22
CA LYS A 208 7.21 13.51 -2.52
C LYS A 208 5.91 13.79 -1.77
N PHE A 209 5.04 12.79 -1.64
CA PHE A 209 3.81 12.92 -0.86
C PHE A 209 4.12 13.31 0.60
N PHE A 210 5.03 12.60 1.27
CA PHE A 210 5.42 12.92 2.64
C PHE A 210 6.20 14.24 2.76
N TRP A 211 6.95 14.62 1.72
CA TRP A 211 7.59 15.94 1.67
C TRP A 211 6.57 17.08 1.65
N MET A 212 5.46 16.90 0.93
CA MET A 212 4.38 17.88 0.79
C MET A 212 3.18 17.59 1.71
N GLU A 213 3.39 16.90 2.83
CA GLU A 213 2.32 16.45 3.74
C GLU A 213 1.37 17.59 4.13
N ALA A 214 1.90 18.80 4.37
CA ALA A 214 1.08 19.97 4.73
C ALA A 214 0.12 20.41 3.60
N ALA A 215 0.54 20.32 2.34
CA ALA A 215 -0.30 20.66 1.20
C ALA A 215 -1.41 19.63 1.01
N PHE A 216 -1.11 18.34 1.23
CA PHE A 216 -2.10 17.27 1.20
C PHE A 216 -3.08 17.34 2.36
N GLY A 217 -2.68 17.90 3.50
CA GLY A 217 -3.59 18.18 4.62
C GLY A 217 -4.70 19.19 4.29
N CYS A 218 -4.54 19.95 3.20
CA CYS A 218 -5.54 20.89 2.67
C CYS A 218 -6.37 20.31 1.51
N SER A 219 -6.22 19.02 1.19
CA SER A 219 -6.99 18.38 0.11
C SER A 219 -8.48 18.25 0.47
N MET A 220 -9.31 18.02 -0.56
CA MET A 220 -10.76 17.82 -0.42
C MET A 220 -11.09 16.68 0.55
N ASP A 221 -10.39 15.56 0.45
CA ASP A 221 -10.59 14.36 1.27
C ASP A 221 -10.44 14.63 2.78
N ILE A 222 -9.50 15.52 3.14
CA ILE A 222 -9.25 15.88 4.55
C ILE A 222 -10.19 16.99 5.00
N ALA A 223 -10.42 17.99 4.14
CA ALA A 223 -11.13 19.22 4.49
C ALA A 223 -12.67 19.12 4.44
N HIS A 224 -13.22 18.29 3.54
CA HIS A 224 -14.65 18.31 3.21
C HIS A 224 -15.34 16.94 3.30
N ASP A 225 -14.67 15.87 2.90
CA ASP A 225 -15.28 14.53 2.90
C ASP A 225 -15.38 13.98 4.31
N ARG A 226 -16.44 13.26 4.67
CA ARG A 226 -16.56 12.66 6.02
C ARG A 226 -15.85 11.30 6.09
N ALA A 227 -15.52 10.87 7.30
CA ALA A 227 -14.85 9.60 7.54
C ALA A 227 -15.86 8.42 7.54
N GLY A 228 -16.20 7.94 6.34
CA GLY A 228 -17.10 6.79 6.13
C GLY A 228 -16.41 5.56 5.55
N TRP A 229 -17.22 4.57 5.14
CA TRP A 229 -16.74 3.37 4.46
C TRP A 229 -15.96 3.69 3.19
N PHE A 230 -16.47 4.61 2.37
CA PHE A 230 -15.86 4.96 1.09
C PHE A 230 -14.42 5.45 1.26
N MET A 231 -14.21 6.38 2.19
CA MET A 231 -12.88 6.91 2.50
C MET A 231 -11.98 5.83 3.12
N THR A 232 -12.50 5.08 4.09
CA THR A 232 -11.73 4.03 4.80
C THR A 232 -11.28 2.94 3.83
N TYR A 233 -12.17 2.45 2.96
CA TYR A 233 -11.88 1.45 1.95
C TYR A 233 -10.82 1.94 0.97
N THR A 234 -10.97 3.18 0.50
CA THR A 234 -10.05 3.77 -0.47
C THR A 234 -8.64 3.89 0.13
N CYS A 235 -8.55 4.37 1.37
CA CYS A 235 -7.28 4.57 2.06
C CYS A 235 -6.59 3.25 2.45
N VAL A 236 -7.31 2.37 3.15
CA VAL A 236 -6.72 1.19 3.79
C VAL A 236 -6.54 0.04 2.80
N THR A 237 -7.44 -0.09 1.83
CA THR A 237 -7.46 -1.23 0.90
C THR A 237 -7.08 -0.80 -0.51
N TRP A 238 -7.82 0.12 -1.12
CA TRP A 238 -7.66 0.41 -2.56
C TRP A 238 -6.28 0.95 -2.91
N ILE A 239 -5.82 2.00 -2.22
CA ILE A 239 -4.53 2.66 -2.49
C ILE A 239 -3.37 1.66 -2.45
N PRO A 240 -3.12 0.91 -1.37
CA PRO A 240 -1.97 0.01 -1.33
C PRO A 240 -2.09 -1.14 -2.32
N VAL A 241 -3.30 -1.69 -2.53
CA VAL A 241 -3.51 -2.88 -3.36
C VAL A 241 -3.46 -2.57 -4.85
N VAL A 242 -4.19 -1.55 -5.29
CA VAL A 242 -4.33 -1.25 -6.72
C VAL A 242 -3.06 -0.59 -7.24
N ASN A 243 -2.46 0.35 -6.50
CA ASN A 243 -1.24 1.02 -6.97
C ASN A 243 -0.03 0.08 -6.97
N SER A 244 0.02 -0.93 -6.10
CA SER A 244 1.10 -1.93 -6.11
C SER A 244 0.88 -3.09 -7.10
N SER A 245 -0.29 -3.18 -7.73
CA SER A 245 -0.64 -4.28 -8.64
C SER A 245 0.31 -4.43 -9.83
N VAL A 246 0.85 -3.33 -10.34
CA VAL A 246 1.85 -3.34 -11.43
C VAL A 246 3.11 -4.07 -10.98
N ASN A 247 3.61 -3.78 -9.78
CA ASN A 247 4.77 -4.46 -9.22
C ASN A 247 4.46 -5.92 -8.90
N LEU A 248 3.26 -6.21 -8.38
CA LEU A 248 2.80 -7.59 -8.13
C LEU A 248 2.86 -8.44 -9.42
N TYR A 249 2.45 -7.87 -10.56
CA TYR A 249 2.51 -8.53 -11.86
C TYR A 249 3.95 -8.71 -12.37
N LEU A 250 4.77 -7.68 -12.26
CA LEU A 250 6.16 -7.69 -12.73
C LEU A 250 7.05 -8.69 -11.99
N VAL A 251 6.70 -9.11 -10.76
CA VAL A 251 7.43 -10.15 -10.02
C VAL A 251 7.51 -11.45 -10.83
N THR A 252 6.38 -11.90 -11.41
CA THR A 252 6.32 -13.12 -12.22
C THR A 252 6.61 -12.89 -13.70
N HIS A 253 6.49 -11.65 -14.17
CA HIS A 253 6.71 -11.26 -15.57
C HIS A 253 7.89 -10.27 -15.68
N PRO A 254 9.15 -10.73 -15.54
CA PRO A 254 10.31 -9.86 -15.61
C PRO A 254 10.50 -9.32 -17.04
N ILE A 255 10.47 -8.00 -17.20
CA ILE A 255 10.70 -7.34 -18.49
C ILE A 255 12.08 -6.66 -18.45
N GLN A 256 12.91 -6.93 -19.44
CA GLN A 256 14.18 -6.23 -19.62
C GLN A 256 13.95 -5.03 -20.54
N LEU A 257 14.13 -3.82 -19.99
CA LEU A 257 13.93 -2.56 -20.72
C LEU A 257 15.21 -2.10 -21.45
N GLY A 258 16.39 -2.49 -20.95
CA GLY A 258 17.67 -2.09 -21.55
C GLY A 258 17.85 -2.58 -22.99
N ARG A 259 18.67 -1.86 -23.78
CA ARG A 259 19.06 -2.31 -25.13
C ARG A 259 19.77 -3.67 -25.01
N ARG A 260 19.21 -4.70 -25.65
CA ARG A 260 19.97 -5.92 -25.99
C ARG A 260 21.03 -5.54 -27.01
N ILE A 261 22.25 -5.22 -26.55
CA ILE A 261 23.39 -5.06 -27.44
C ILE A 261 23.88 -6.47 -27.78
N GLN A 262 23.34 -7.01 -28.87
CA GLN A 262 23.81 -8.28 -29.41
C GLN A 262 25.03 -8.01 -30.28
N ALA A 263 26.23 -8.20 -29.73
CA ALA A 263 27.45 -8.18 -30.53
C ALA A 263 27.51 -9.47 -31.35
N ARG A 264 27.33 -9.36 -32.66
CA ARG A 264 27.52 -10.48 -33.59
C ARG A 264 28.95 -10.42 -34.11
N HIS A 265 29.75 -11.42 -33.77
CA HIS A 265 31.08 -11.58 -34.32
C HIS A 265 31.09 -12.81 -35.24
N GLN A 266 31.61 -12.63 -36.45
CA GLN A 266 31.79 -13.71 -37.41
C GLN A 266 33.28 -14.07 -37.42
N THR A 267 33.64 -15.26 -36.94
CA THR A 267 35.04 -15.71 -36.97
C THR A 267 35.47 -16.04 -38.39
N GLU A 268 36.77 -15.94 -38.68
CA GLU A 268 37.37 -16.21 -40.00
C GLU A 268 37.05 -17.61 -40.56
N ARG A 269 36.67 -18.58 -39.70
CA ARG A 269 36.19 -19.92 -40.09
C ARG A 269 34.71 -19.99 -40.48
N GLY A 270 34.01 -18.86 -40.60
CA GLY A 270 32.60 -18.80 -40.99
C GLY A 270 31.58 -19.09 -39.88
N GLU A 271 32.02 -19.44 -38.66
CA GLU A 271 31.12 -19.62 -37.52
C GLU A 271 30.54 -18.27 -37.04
N ARG A 272 29.21 -18.21 -36.88
CA ARG A 272 28.52 -17.08 -36.24
C ARG A 272 28.48 -17.31 -34.73
N LYS A 273 29.14 -16.44 -33.96
CA LYS A 273 29.03 -16.43 -32.50
C LYS A 273 28.31 -15.16 -32.08
N SER A 274 27.22 -15.31 -31.33
CA SER A 274 26.48 -14.18 -30.76
C SER A 274 26.80 -14.05 -29.27
N LEU A 275 27.44 -12.94 -28.89
CA LEU A 275 27.63 -12.57 -27.49
C LEU A 275 26.46 -11.70 -27.06
N LEU A 276 25.69 -12.21 -26.10
CA LEU A 276 24.62 -11.47 -25.45
C LEU A 276 25.24 -10.63 -24.33
N LEU A 277 25.55 -9.37 -24.64
CA LEU A 277 25.85 -8.38 -23.62
C LEU A 277 24.52 -7.77 -23.15
N THR A 278 23.96 -8.33 -22.08
CA THR A 278 22.92 -7.62 -21.33
C THR A 278 23.59 -6.43 -20.66
N ALA A 279 23.08 -5.22 -20.87
CA ALA A 279 23.51 -4.02 -20.16
C ALA A 279 23.24 -4.22 -18.66
N GLY A 280 24.20 -4.79 -17.95
CA GLY A 280 24.14 -5.05 -16.53
C GLY A 280 24.22 -3.73 -15.79
N TRP A 281 23.07 -3.14 -15.50
CA TRP A 281 22.97 -2.19 -14.40
C TRP A 281 22.97 -3.03 -13.12
N LEU A 282 24.10 -2.98 -12.39
CA LEU A 282 24.32 -3.55 -11.06
C LEU A 282 23.99 -5.05 -10.91
N CYS A 283 24.84 -5.89 -11.48
CA CYS A 283 25.04 -7.23 -10.96
C CYS A 283 25.89 -7.14 -9.68
N LEU A 284 25.25 -6.88 -8.53
CA LEU A 284 25.87 -7.14 -7.23
C LEU A 284 25.73 -8.64 -6.94
N THR A 285 26.61 -9.43 -7.55
CA THR A 285 26.98 -10.74 -7.01
C THR A 285 28.11 -10.49 -6.01
N SER A 286 27.80 -10.53 -4.72
CA SER A 286 28.83 -10.79 -3.70
C SER A 286 28.88 -12.29 -3.42
N MET A 287 30.11 -12.76 -3.25
CA MET A 287 30.58 -14.11 -2.92
C MET A 287 29.85 -14.77 -1.75
#